data_AF-A0A7K3YG78-F1
#
_entry.id   AF-A0A7K3YG78-F1
#
_cell.length_a   1.000
_cell.length_b   1.000
_cell.length_c   1.000
_cell.angle_alpha   90.00
_cell.angle_beta   90.00
_cell.angle_gamma   90.00
#
_symmetry.space_group_name_H-M   'P 1'
#
loop_
_entity.id
_entity.type
_entity.pdbx_description
1 polymer ?
#
loop_
_entity_poly.entity_id
_entity_poly.type
_entity_poly.pdbx_seq_one_letter_code
_entity_poly.pdbx_strand_id
1 'polypeptide(L)'
;MTEDRYDKKAAIAAPAVRLFTERGIHGTPTSLIAREAGISNGTLFHYFPTKEDLITFAYREIKGRMEKEIGRGIGEERRDKEMMR
;
A
#
# COMPACT_ATOMS: atom_id res chain seq x y z
N MET A 1 -9.49 -7.56 -16.36
CA MET A 1 -9.15 -6.13 -16.61
C MET A 1 -9.03 -5.29 -15.33
N THR A 2 -9.54 -5.73 -14.18
CA THR A 2 -9.39 -5.04 -12.88
C THR A 2 -8.02 -5.22 -12.23
N GLU A 3 -7.35 -6.35 -12.50
CA GLU A 3 -6.07 -6.74 -11.90
C GLU A 3 -4.93 -5.78 -12.28
N ASP A 4 -4.80 -5.43 -13.57
CA ASP A 4 -3.81 -4.46 -14.05
C ASP A 4 -3.97 -3.07 -13.38
N ARG A 5 -5.21 -2.59 -13.21
CA ARG A 5 -5.43 -1.29 -12.56
C ARG A 5 -5.02 -1.28 -11.10
N TYR A 6 -5.25 -2.39 -10.38
CA TYR A 6 -4.83 -2.52 -8.99
C TYR A 6 -3.30 -2.59 -8.88
N ASP A 7 -2.64 -3.38 -9.72
CA ASP A 7 -1.18 -3.51 -9.72
C ASP A 7 -0.49 -2.16 -10.01
N LYS A 8 -1.04 -1.37 -10.95
CA LYS A 8 -0.56 -0.01 -11.20
C LYS A 8 -0.75 0.89 -9.98
N LYS A 9 -1.90 0.82 -9.31
CA LYS A 9 -2.13 1.58 -8.06
C LYS A 9 -1.14 1.17 -6.97
N ALA A 10 -0.87 -0.12 -6.80
CA ALA A 10 0.09 -0.64 -5.84
C ALA A 10 1.52 -0.17 -6.15
N ALA A 11 1.92 -0.21 -7.42
CA ALA A 11 3.23 0.27 -7.87
C ALA A 11 3.44 1.77 -7.61
N ILE A 12 2.39 2.59 -7.76
CA ILE A 12 2.43 4.02 -7.44
C ILE A 12 2.42 4.26 -5.91
N ALA A 13 1.67 3.46 -5.16
CA ALA A 13 1.56 3.59 -3.71
C ALA A 13 2.84 3.18 -2.96
N ALA A 14 3.62 2.24 -3.50
CA ALA A 14 4.88 1.79 -2.89
C ALA A 14 5.89 2.92 -2.62
N PRO A 15 6.28 3.77 -3.60
CA PRO A 15 7.14 4.92 -3.32
C PRO A 15 6.47 5.96 -2.44
N ALA A 16 5.14 6.11 -2.50
CA ALA A 16 4.41 7.04 -1.63
C ALA A 16 4.55 6.67 -0.15
N VAL A 17 4.39 5.39 0.20
CA VAL A 17 4.57 4.89 1.58
C VAL A 17 5.97 5.22 2.09
N ARG A 18 7.02 4.89 1.32
CA ARG A 18 8.40 5.18 1.69
C ARG A 18 8.61 6.67 1.97
N LEU A 19 8.16 7.52 1.04
CA LEU A 19 8.30 8.98 1.17
C LEU A 19 7.53 9.55 2.36
N PHE A 20 6.32 9.05 2.62
CA PHE A 20 5.53 9.44 3.79
C PHE A 20 6.23 9.07 5.10
N THR A 21 6.89 7.92 5.17
CA THR A 21 7.67 7.51 6.34
C THR A 21 8.93 8.39 6.54
N GLU A 22 9.60 8.78 5.45
CA GLU A 22 10.83 9.59 5.51
C GLU A 22 10.57 11.08 5.80
N ARG A 23 9.49 11.65 5.25
CA ARG A 23 9.26 13.11 5.20
C ARG A 23 7.93 13.55 5.83
N GLY A 24 7.13 12.60 6.30
CA GLY A 24 5.74 12.85 6.67
C GLY A 24 4.84 13.07 5.46
N ILE A 25 3.52 13.04 5.70
CA ILE A 25 2.52 13.23 4.65
C ILE A 25 2.62 14.64 4.07
N HIS A 26 2.57 15.68 4.90
CA HIS A 26 2.60 17.08 4.42
C HIS A 26 3.90 17.43 3.70
N GLY A 27 5.04 16.88 4.15
CA GLY A 27 6.36 17.08 3.53
C GLY A 27 6.59 16.33 2.22
N THR A 28 5.60 15.59 1.71
CA THR A 28 5.72 14.78 0.50
C THR A 28 4.82 15.31 -0.63
N PRO A 29 5.36 16.05 -1.61
CA PRO A 29 4.61 16.48 -2.80
C PRO A 29 4.19 15.31 -3.69
N THR A 30 3.02 15.36 -4.32
CA THR A 30 2.58 14.30 -5.26
C THR A 30 3.45 14.24 -6.52
N SER A 31 4.00 15.36 -6.96
CA SER A 31 4.97 15.42 -8.06
C SER A 31 6.23 14.59 -7.79
N LEU A 32 6.68 14.56 -6.53
CA LEU A 32 7.81 13.75 -6.11
C LEU A 32 7.45 12.27 -6.12
N ILE A 33 6.27 11.90 -5.63
CA ILE A 33 5.77 10.52 -5.69
C ILE A 33 5.68 10.05 -7.15
N ALA A 34 5.10 10.87 -8.04
CA ALA A 34 4.98 10.54 -9.46
C ALA A 34 6.36 10.30 -10.10
N ARG A 35 7.34 11.17 -9.79
CA ARG A 35 8.72 11.03 -10.27
C ARG A 35 9.37 9.73 -9.78
N GLU A 36 9.26 9.42 -8.49
CA GLU A 36 9.80 8.17 -7.92
C GLU A 36 9.07 6.91 -8.44
N ALA A 37 7.81 7.05 -8.84
CA ALA A 37 7.04 5.99 -9.50
C ALA A 37 7.30 5.88 -11.01
N GLY A 38 8.13 6.76 -11.60
CA GLY A 38 8.44 6.76 -13.03
C GLY A 38 7.26 7.15 -13.92
N ILE A 39 6.33 7.96 -13.41
CA ILE A 39 5.12 8.40 -14.14
C ILE A 39 4.95 9.92 -14.12
N SER A 40 4.08 10.43 -15.00
CA SER A 40 3.70 11.84 -14.96
C SER A 40 2.79 12.14 -13.76
N ASN A 41 2.77 13.40 -13.31
CA ASN A 41 1.87 13.83 -12.24
C ASN A 41 0.38 13.70 -12.66
N GLY A 42 0.06 13.93 -13.94
CA GLY A 42 -1.28 13.72 -14.47
C GLY A 42 -1.70 12.25 -14.44
N THR A 43 -0.78 11.32 -14.74
CA THR A 43 -1.00 9.88 -14.60
C THR A 43 -1.27 9.52 -13.15
N LEU A 44 -0.53 10.08 -12.18
CA LEU A 44 -0.80 9.85 -10.75
C LEU A 44 -2.24 10.25 -10.41
N PHE A 45 -2.67 11.45 -10.82
CA PHE A 45 -4.03 11.94 -10.54
C PHE A 45 -5.12 11.16 -11.29
N HIS A 46 -4.81 10.52 -12.42
CA HIS A 46 -5.72 9.60 -13.08
C HIS A 46 -6.02 8.34 -12.22
N TYR A 47 -5.02 7.84 -11.48
CA TYR A 47 -5.20 6.70 -10.57
C TYR A 47 -5.73 7.12 -9.20
N PHE A 48 -5.29 8.28 -8.71
CA PHE A 48 -5.59 8.83 -7.39
C PHE A 48 -6.01 10.29 -7.52
N PRO A 49 -7.31 10.59 -7.66
CA PRO A 49 -7.81 11.95 -7.87
C PRO A 49 -7.32 12.94 -6.83
N THR A 50 -7.13 12.48 -5.59
CA THR A 50 -6.57 13.27 -4.49
C THR A 50 -5.39 12.57 -3.82
N LYS A 51 -4.63 13.31 -3.03
CA LYS A 51 -3.55 12.76 -2.20
C LYS A 51 -4.14 11.86 -1.10
N GLU A 52 -5.31 12.20 -0.61
CA GLU A 52 -6.09 11.44 0.37
C GLU A 52 -6.51 10.07 -0.17
N ASP A 53 -6.87 9.97 -1.46
CA ASP A 53 -7.15 8.69 -2.11
C ASP A 53 -5.92 7.77 -2.14
N LEU A 54 -4.74 8.35 -2.44
CA LEU A 54 -3.47 7.64 -2.41
C LEU A 54 -3.11 7.17 -1.00
N ILE A 55 -3.27 8.03 0.01
CA ILE A 55 -3.04 7.69 1.41
C ILE A 55 -3.99 6.57 1.86
N THR A 56 -5.28 6.68 1.52
CA THR A 56 -6.28 5.69 1.89
C THR A 56 -5.98 4.33 1.27
N PHE A 57 -5.58 4.31 -0.01
CA PHE A 57 -5.15 3.08 -0.68
C PHE A 57 -3.92 2.48 -0.01
N ALA A 58 -2.88 3.27 0.21
CA ALA A 58 -1.65 2.83 0.90
C ALA A 58 -1.94 2.28 2.30
N TYR A 59 -2.82 2.93 3.06
CA TYR A 59 -3.26 2.46 4.38
C TYR A 59 -3.95 1.09 4.30
N ARG A 60 -4.86 0.89 3.34
CA ARG A 60 -5.54 -0.39 3.13
C ARG A 60 -4.57 -1.51 2.76
N GLU A 61 -3.59 -1.21 1.92
CA GLU A 61 -2.53 -2.17 1.55
C GLU A 61 -1.74 -2.63 2.78
N ILE A 62 -1.31 -1.68 3.61
CA ILE A 62 -0.55 -2.00 4.83
C ILE A 62 -1.42 -2.79 5.81
N LYS A 63 -2.65 -2.33 6.07
CA LYS A 63 -3.61 -3.01 6.95
C LYS A 63 -3.88 -4.44 6.48
N GLY A 64 -4.14 -4.65 5.19
CA GLY A 64 -4.42 -5.97 4.64
C GLY A 64 -3.23 -6.92 4.73
N ARG A 65 -1.98 -6.42 4.58
CA ARG A 65 -0.78 -7.23 4.82
C ARG A 65 -0.65 -7.60 6.30
N MET A 66 -0.85 -6.64 7.20
CA MET A 66 -0.82 -6.89 8.65
C MET A 66 -1.87 -7.93 9.06
N GLU A 67 -3.10 -7.83 8.57
CA GLU A 67 -4.16 -8.80 8.86
C GLU A 67 -3.80 -10.22 8.41
N LYS A 68 -3.17 -10.36 7.23
CA LYS A 68 -2.70 -11.66 6.72
C LYS A 68 -1.61 -12.25 7.60
N GLU A 69 -0.61 -11.46 8.00
CA GLU A 69 0.49 -11.96 8.84
C GLU A 69 0.02 -12.27 10.27
N ILE A 70 -0.83 -11.42 10.86
CA ILE A 70 -1.44 -11.70 12.17
C ILE A 70 -2.31 -12.96 12.12
N GLY A 71 -3.14 -13.10 11.07
CA GLY A 71 -3.99 -14.27 10.88
C GLY A 71 -3.20 -15.57 10.71
N ARG A 72 -2.02 -15.52 10.07
CA ARG A 72 -1.10 -16.66 9.97
C ARG A 72 -0.56 -17.07 11.34
N GLY A 73 -0.08 -16.13 12.14
CA GLY A 73 0.42 -16.41 13.49
C GLY A 73 -0.63 -17.09 14.38
N ILE A 74 -1.89 -16.64 14.33
CA ILE A 74 -3.00 -17.23 15.09
C ILE A 74 -3.44 -18.61 14.51
N GLY A 75 -3.26 -18.83 13.21
CA GLY A 75 -3.60 -20.09 12.54
C GLY A 75 -2.56 -21.20 12.76
N GLU A 76 -1.28 -20.84 12.87
CA GLU A 76 -0.18 -21.77 13.18
C GLU A 76 -0.26 -22.23 14.64
N GLU A 77 -0.48 -21.31 15.57
CA GLU A 77 -0.59 -21.63 17.00
C GLU A 77 -1.78 -22.56 17.34
N ARG A 78 -2.86 -22.52 16.54
CA ARG A 78 -4.01 -23.43 16.66
C ARG A 78 -3.72 -24.82 16.08
N ARG A 79 -3.02 -24.91 14.96
CA ARG A 79 -2.64 -26.19 14.34
C ARG A 79 -1.65 -26.97 15.18
N ASP A 80 -0.69 -26.30 15.79
CA ASP A 80 0.30 -26.94 16.68
C ASP A 80 -0.38 -27.53 17.93
N LYS A 81 -1.38 -26.83 18.49
CA LYS A 81 -2.18 -27.31 19.63
C LYS A 81 -3.14 -28.45 19.26
N GLU A 82 -3.61 -28.51 18.01
CA GLU A 82 -4.46 -29.61 17.51
C GLU A 82 -3.67 -30.87 17.14
N MET A 83 -2.42 -30.75 16.65
CA MET A 83 -1.56 -31.89 16.32
C MET A 83 -0.84 -32.52 17.52
N MET A 84 -0.76 -31.81 18.66
CA MET A 84 -0.22 -32.35 19.93
C MET A 84 -1.28 -33.09 20.78
N ARG A 85 -2.51 -33.24 20.27
CA ARG A 85 -3.59 -34.03 20.90
C ARG A 85 -3.68 -35.43 20.32
#